data_AF-A0A3B8N251-F1
#
_entry.id   AF-A0A3B8N251-F1
#
_cell.length_a   1.000
_cell.length_b   1.000
_cell.length_c   1.000
_cell.angle_alpha   90.00
_cell.angle_beta   90.00
_cell.angle_gamma   90.00
#
_symmetry.space_group_name_H-M   'P 1'
#
loop_
_entity.id
_entity.type
_entity.pdbx_description
1 polymer ?
#
loop_
_entity_poly.entity_id
_entity_poly.type
_entity_poly.pdbx_seq_one_letter_code
_entity_poly.pdbx_strand_id
1 'polypeptide(L)'
;MAFQIIDDILDYTGQEAVVGKPLGNDIREGVFTLPLIYSLDKNKDKIMLELLKKESYSEEDIKQIIEFVQQNGGIDRSKMLAQKYTKKAFDKISMLKDSPSKQVLIEVTGKLLYRNY
;
A
#
# COMPACT_ATOMS: atom_id res chain seq x y z
N MET A 1 8.24 2.17 -7.57
CA MET A 1 6.78 2.44 -7.50
C MET A 1 6.00 1.26 -6.95
N ALA A 2 5.84 0.14 -7.68
CA ALA A 2 5.01 -0.98 -7.19
C ALA A 2 5.39 -1.47 -5.78
N PHE A 3 6.70 -1.64 -5.51
CA PHE A 3 7.20 -2.03 -4.19
C PHE A 3 6.71 -1.10 -3.06
N GLN A 4 6.87 0.22 -3.22
CA GLN A 4 6.42 1.20 -2.23
C GLN A 4 4.91 1.13 -2.01
N ILE A 5 4.12 1.04 -3.10
CA ILE A 5 2.65 0.96 -2.97
C ILE A 5 2.24 -0.30 -2.18
N ILE A 6 2.96 -1.41 -2.35
CA ILE A 6 2.73 -2.63 -1.58
C ILE A 6 3.14 -2.45 -0.11
N ASP A 7 4.26 -1.78 0.17
CA ASP A 7 4.69 -1.45 1.54
C ASP A 7 3.65 -0.56 2.25
N ASP A 8 3.16 0.48 1.57
CA ASP A 8 2.08 1.33 2.06
C ASP A 8 0.80 0.51 2.34
N ILE A 9 0.45 -0.48 1.50
CA ILE A 9 -0.71 -1.36 1.74
C ILE A 9 -0.51 -2.23 3.00
N LEU A 10 0.71 -2.72 3.21
CA LEU A 10 1.05 -3.56 4.35
C LEU A 10 0.91 -2.82 5.67
N ASP A 11 1.12 -1.50 5.69
CA ASP A 11 0.93 -0.68 6.89
C ASP A 11 -0.53 -0.65 7.39
N TYR A 12 -1.51 -1.02 6.54
CA TYR A 12 -2.94 -1.11 6.92
C TYR A 12 -3.49 -2.53 6.99
N THR A 13 -2.83 -3.51 6.37
CA THR A 13 -3.39 -4.86 6.15
C THR A 13 -2.53 -5.99 6.69
N GLY A 14 -1.29 -5.70 7.04
CA GLY A 14 -0.38 -6.70 7.56
C GLY A 14 -0.88 -7.33 8.85
N GLN A 15 -0.52 -8.60 9.07
CA GLN A 15 -0.55 -9.14 10.43
C GLN A 15 0.70 -8.65 11.14
N GLU A 16 0.58 -8.05 12.32
CA GLU A 16 1.74 -7.55 13.09
C GLU A 16 2.82 -8.64 13.27
N ALA A 17 2.40 -9.90 13.41
CA ALA A 17 3.29 -11.07 13.50
C ALA A 17 4.14 -11.33 12.24
N VAL A 18 3.66 -10.92 11.06
CA VAL A 18 4.32 -11.12 9.75
C VAL A 18 5.12 -9.89 9.34
N VAL A 19 4.62 -8.69 9.65
CA VAL A 19 5.28 -7.43 9.32
C VAL A 19 6.36 -7.05 10.36
N GLY A 20 6.25 -7.56 11.59
CA GLY A 20 7.22 -7.35 12.67
C GLY A 20 7.16 -5.96 13.31
N LYS A 21 6.12 -5.18 13.01
CA LYS A 21 5.90 -3.81 13.51
C LYS A 21 4.39 -3.53 13.60
N PRO A 22 3.94 -2.61 14.48
CA PRO A 22 2.53 -2.22 14.60
C PRO A 22 2.02 -1.65 13.28
N LEU A 23 0.73 -1.82 12.98
CA LEU A 23 0.11 -1.17 11.82
C LEU A 23 -0.03 0.34 12.02
N GLY A 24 -0.09 1.09 10.92
CA GLY A 24 -0.30 2.54 10.92
C GLY A 24 0.93 3.35 11.33
N ASN A 25 2.15 2.89 11.04
CA ASN A 25 3.34 3.69 11.32
C ASN A 25 3.37 4.96 10.46
N ASP A 26 2.93 4.88 9.20
CA ASP A 26 2.86 6.04 8.34
C ASP A 26 1.92 7.10 8.96
N ILE A 27 0.78 6.65 9.53
CA ILE A 27 -0.18 7.52 10.21
C ILE A 27 0.44 8.17 11.45
N ARG A 28 1.18 7.39 12.27
CA ARG A 28 1.89 7.93 13.45
C ARG A 28 2.87 9.04 13.09
N GLU A 29 3.52 8.91 11.93
CA GLU A 29 4.46 9.92 11.42
C GLU A 29 3.77 11.07 10.67
N GLY A 30 2.44 11.05 10.54
CA GLY A 30 1.68 12.06 9.81
C GLY A 30 1.79 11.94 8.29
N VAL A 31 2.22 10.78 7.79
CA VAL A 31 2.37 10.47 6.37
C VAL A 31 1.11 9.79 5.86
N PHE A 32 0.37 10.47 4.99
CA PHE A 32 -0.83 9.91 4.37
C PHE A 32 -0.50 9.25 3.04
N THR A 33 -0.53 7.92 3.01
CA THR A 33 -0.20 7.12 1.83
C THR A 33 -1.42 6.80 0.98
N LEU A 34 -1.18 6.19 -0.20
CA LEU A 34 -2.21 5.94 -1.22
C LEU A 34 -3.48 5.22 -0.72
N PRO A 35 -3.39 4.16 0.13
CA PRO A 35 -4.60 3.51 0.65
C PRO A 35 -5.56 4.47 1.35
N LEU A 36 -5.04 5.41 2.15
CA LEU A 36 -5.85 6.41 2.82
C LEU A 36 -6.40 7.45 1.84
N ILE A 37 -5.54 7.99 0.96
CA ILE A 37 -5.95 9.00 -0.03
C ILE A 37 -7.10 8.46 -0.91
N TYR A 38 -7.00 7.21 -1.37
CA TYR A 38 -8.05 6.58 -2.19
C TYR A 38 -9.32 6.27 -1.42
N SER A 39 -9.23 6.01 -0.11
CA SER A 39 -10.40 5.81 0.74
C SER A 39 -11.20 7.11 0.91
N LEU A 40 -10.51 8.24 1.05
CA LEU A 40 -11.11 9.58 1.17
C LEU A 40 -11.71 10.10 -0.15
N ASP A 41 -11.10 9.75 -1.29
CA ASP A 41 -11.62 10.14 -2.61
C ASP A 41 -13.04 9.62 -2.85
N LYS A 42 -13.32 8.39 -2.40
CA LYS A 42 -14.64 7.77 -2.53
C LYS A 42 -15.63 8.26 -1.47
N ASN A 43 -15.16 8.61 -0.27
CA ASN A 43 -15.99 9.02 0.85
C ASN A 43 -15.46 10.30 1.50
N LYS A 44 -16.21 11.40 1.34
CA LYS A 44 -15.97 12.67 2.04
C LYS A 44 -16.49 12.61 3.48
N ASP A 45 -16.04 11.60 4.21
CA ASP A 45 -16.39 11.44 5.62
C ASP A 45 -15.81 12.61 6.42
N LYS A 46 -16.69 13.50 6.88
CA LYS A 46 -16.30 14.69 7.64
C LYS A 46 -15.63 14.33 8.96
N ILE A 47 -16.05 13.24 9.61
CA ILE A 47 -15.48 12.81 10.89
C ILE A 47 -14.03 12.37 10.65
N MET A 48 -13.81 11.57 9.62
CA MET A 48 -12.45 11.14 9.24
C MET A 48 -11.57 12.34 8.85
N LEU A 49 -12.11 13.31 8.11
CA LEU A 49 -11.35 14.52 7.74
C LEU A 49 -10.97 15.39 8.95
N GLU A 50 -11.83 15.49 9.98
CA GLU A 50 -11.46 16.20 11.21
C GLU A 50 -10.44 15.39 12.04
N LEU A 51 -10.57 14.07 12.09
CA LEU A 51 -9.60 13.18 12.75
C LEU A 51 -8.20 13.37 12.18
N LEU A 52 -8.07 13.42 10.85
CA LEU A 52 -6.79 13.59 10.12
C LEU A 52 -6.16 14.98 10.25
N LYS A 53 -6.84 15.95 10.89
CA LYS A 53 -6.28 17.29 11.17
C LYS A 53 -5.57 17.38 12.52
N LYS A 54 -5.63 16.33 13.34
CA LYS A 54 -4.94 16.31 14.62
C LYS A 54 -3.43 16.41 14.44
N GLU A 55 -2.77 17.10 15.36
CA GLU A 55 -1.29 17.18 15.38
C GLU A 55 -0.63 15.88 15.84
N SER A 56 -1.36 15.03 16.55
CA SER A 56 -0.92 13.71 17.01
C SER A 56 -2.10 12.74 17.11
N TYR A 57 -1.80 11.45 16.95
CA TYR A 57 -2.81 10.39 16.96
C TYR A 57 -2.63 9.49 18.18
N SER A 58 -3.74 9.19 18.86
CA SER A 58 -3.79 8.10 19.82
C SER A 58 -3.87 6.75 19.09
N GLU A 59 -3.60 5.65 19.80
CA GLU A 59 -3.77 4.29 19.25
C GLU A 59 -5.20 4.01 18.79
N GLU A 60 -6.19 4.59 19.46
CA GLU A 60 -7.60 4.50 19.04
C GLU A 60 -7.86 5.28 17.76
N ASP A 61 -7.25 6.47 17.58
CA ASP A 61 -7.36 7.23 16.34
C ASP A 61 -6.75 6.46 15.16
N ILE A 62 -5.58 5.85 15.36
CA ILE A 62 -4.88 5.05 14.35
C ILE A 62 -5.73 3.85 13.94
N LYS A 63 -6.30 3.15 14.93
CA LYS A 63 -7.20 2.03 14.70
C LYS A 63 -8.42 2.43 13.86
N GLN A 64 -9.05 3.56 14.18
CA GLN A 64 -10.20 4.08 13.41
C GLN A 64 -9.81 4.42 11.97
N ILE A 65 -8.64 5.02 11.75
CA ILE A 65 -8.13 5.33 10.40
C ILE A 65 -7.88 4.04 9.62
N ILE A 66 -7.26 3.02 10.24
CA ILE A 66 -7.01 1.72 9.60
C ILE A 66 -8.33 1.05 9.22
N GLU A 67 -9.29 0.98 10.14
CA GLU A 67 -10.62 0.40 9.88
C GLU A 67 -11.33 1.12 8.74
N PHE A 68 -11.26 2.46 8.72
CA PHE A 68 -11.78 3.27 7.62
C PHE A 68 -11.14 2.87 6.29
N VAL A 69 -9.82 2.76 6.21
CA VAL A 69 -9.13 2.37 4.97
C VAL A 69 -9.51 0.96 4.51
N GLN A 70 -9.65 0.03 5.45
CA GLN A 70 -10.06 -1.36 5.19
C GLN A 70 -11.48 -1.46 4.61
N GLN A 71 -12.39 -0.56 5.02
CA GLN A 71 -13.80 -0.61 4.61
C GLN A 71 -14.11 0.22 3.35
N ASN A 72 -13.25 1.18 2.99
CA ASN A 72 -13.55 2.18 1.96
C ASN A 72 -12.87 1.93 0.61
N GLY A 73 -12.27 0.75 0.41
CA GLY A 73 -11.77 0.28 -0.89
C GLY A 73 -10.49 0.95 -1.39
N GLY A 74 -9.81 1.73 -0.53
CA GLY A 74 -8.52 2.33 -0.89
C GLY A 74 -7.42 1.30 -1.10
N ILE A 75 -7.43 0.22 -0.32
CA ILE A 75 -6.49 -0.91 -0.48
C ILE A 75 -6.60 -1.53 -1.88
N ASP A 76 -7.81 -1.84 -2.33
CA ASP A 76 -8.00 -2.50 -3.64
C ASP A 76 -7.58 -1.60 -4.79
N ARG A 77 -7.90 -0.30 -4.71
CA ARG A 77 -7.43 0.70 -5.70
C ARG A 77 -5.90 0.79 -5.71
N SER A 78 -5.26 0.80 -4.54
CA SER A 78 -3.79 0.80 -4.43
C SER A 78 -3.19 -0.48 -5.02
N LYS A 79 -3.79 -1.65 -4.77
CA LYS A 79 -3.37 -2.94 -5.38
C LYS A 79 -3.46 -2.90 -6.90
N MET A 80 -4.54 -2.37 -7.46
CA MET A 80 -4.68 -2.20 -8.92
C MET A 80 -3.58 -1.30 -9.51
N LEU A 81 -3.23 -0.22 -8.81
CA LEU A 81 -2.14 0.66 -9.25
C LEU A 81 -0.78 -0.03 -9.17
N ALA A 82 -0.51 -0.76 -8.08
CA ALA A 82 0.70 -1.55 -7.93
C ALA A 82 0.84 -2.57 -9.08
N GLN A 83 -0.22 -3.33 -9.37
CA GLN A 83 -0.27 -4.27 -10.49
C GLN A 83 0.03 -3.59 -11.84
N LYS A 84 -0.53 -2.40 -12.08
CA LYS A 84 -0.24 -1.62 -13.30
C LYS A 84 1.25 -1.27 -13.41
N TYR A 85 1.89 -0.84 -12.33
CA TYR A 85 3.33 -0.56 -12.33
C TYR A 85 4.17 -1.82 -12.49
N THR A 86 3.80 -2.92 -11.85
CA THR A 86 4.51 -4.20 -11.98
C THR A 86 4.41 -4.73 -13.41
N LYS A 87 3.23 -4.66 -14.04
CA LYS A 87 3.05 -5.01 -15.46
C LYS A 87 3.94 -4.17 -16.38
N LYS A 88 3.97 -2.84 -16.16
CA LYS A 88 4.89 -1.96 -16.92
C LYS A 88 6.35 -2.37 -16.77
N ALA A 89 6.78 -2.79 -15.58
CA ALA A 89 8.13 -3.29 -15.36
C ALA A 89 8.38 -4.59 -16.15
N PHE A 90 7.45 -5.53 -16.09
CA PHE A 90 7.51 -6.77 -16.89
C PHE A 90 7.61 -6.52 -18.39
N ASP A 91 6.79 -5.62 -18.94
CA ASP A 91 6.81 -5.28 -20.35
C ASP A 91 8.19 -4.74 -20.77
N LYS A 92 8.82 -3.93 -19.91
CA LYS A 92 10.17 -3.37 -20.16
C LYS A 92 11.26 -4.42 -20.04
N ILE A 93 11.21 -5.29 -19.02
CA ILE A 93 12.18 -6.38 -18.84
C ILE A 93 12.11 -7.37 -20.03
N SER A 94 10.90 -7.62 -20.55
CA SER A 94 10.69 -8.53 -21.68
C SER A 94 11.42 -8.10 -22.96
N MET A 95 11.67 -6.79 -23.13
CA MET A 95 12.43 -6.22 -24.25
C MET A 95 13.95 -6.41 -24.14
N LEU A 96 14.47 -6.82 -22.98
CA LEU A 96 15.89 -7.08 -22.80
C LEU A 96 16.31 -8.37 -23.54
N LYS A 97 17.57 -8.42 -23.95
CA LYS A 97 18.17 -9.64 -24.50
C LYS A 97 18.13 -10.77 -23.46
N ASP A 98 17.88 -11.98 -23.94
CA ASP A 98 17.83 -13.15 -23.06
C ASP A 98 19.18 -13.37 -22.38
N SER A 99 19.12 -13.51 -21.06
CA SER A 99 20.27 -13.67 -20.19
C SER A 99 19.81 -14.20 -18.83
N PRO A 100 20.71 -14.81 -18.03
CA PRO A 100 20.41 -15.17 -16.66
C PRO A 100 19.91 -13.98 -15.83
N SER A 101 20.48 -12.78 -16.05
CA SER A 101 20.05 -11.55 -15.37
C SER A 101 18.62 -11.15 -15.70
N LYS A 102 18.18 -11.32 -16.97
CA LYS A 102 16.78 -11.08 -17.36
C LYS A 102 15.84 -11.99 -16.57
N GLN A 103 16.19 -13.26 -16.40
CA GLN A 103 15.37 -14.22 -15.65
C GLN A 103 15.25 -13.82 -14.17
N VAL A 104 16.35 -13.38 -13.54
CA VAL A 104 16.32 -12.86 -12.16
C VAL A 104 15.40 -11.65 -12.04
N LEU A 105 15.45 -10.71 -12.99
CA LEU A 105 14.58 -9.53 -12.98
C LEU A 105 13.09 -9.92 -13.12
N ILE A 106 12.78 -10.88 -14.00
CA ILE A 106 11.42 -11.43 -14.15
C ILE A 106 10.95 -12.06 -12.83
N GLU A 107 11.79 -12.88 -12.19
CA GLU A 107 11.46 -13.56 -10.95
C GLU A 107 11.16 -12.57 -9.81
N VAL A 108 12.08 -11.61 -9.57
CA VAL A 108 11.93 -10.61 -8.49
C VAL A 108 10.72 -9.71 -8.74
N THR A 109 10.49 -9.31 -9.99
CA THR A 109 9.30 -8.52 -10.36
C THR A 109 8.01 -9.32 -10.17
N GLY A 110 8.04 -10.63 -10.45
CA GLY A 110 6.92 -11.55 -10.25
C GLY A 110 6.52 -11.71 -8.80
N LYS A 111 7.50 -11.73 -7.89
CA LYS A 111 7.24 -11.77 -6.44
C LYS A 111 6.42 -10.57 -5.96
N LEU A 112 6.47 -9.42 -6.63
CA LEU A 112 5.63 -8.26 -6.31
C LEU A 112 4.19 -8.39 -6.83
N LEU A 113 3.96 -9.21 -7.86
CA LEU A 113 2.66 -9.38 -8.50
C LEU A 113 1.80 -10.43 -7.78
N TYR A 114 2.45 -11.45 -7.22
CA TYR A 114 1.81 -12.61 -6.56
C TYR A 114 2.05 -12.66 -5.05
N ARG A 115 2.44 -11.55 -4.42
CA ARG A 115 2.67 -11.54 -2.98
C ARG A 115 1.33 -11.78 -2.27
N ASN A 116 1.20 -12.96 -1.67
CA ASN A 116 0.13 -13.25 -0.71
C ASN A 116 0.53 -12.60 0.63
N TYR A 117 -0.41 -11.85 1.20
CA TYR A 117 -0.27 -11.16 2.49
C TYR A 117 -0.90 -11.99 3.59
#